data_AF-A0A2E5WHQ5-F1
#
_entry.id   AF-A0A2E5WHQ5-F1
#
_cell.length_a   1.000
_cell.length_b   1.000
_cell.length_c   1.000
_cell.angle_alpha   90.00
_cell.angle_beta   90.00
_cell.angle_gamma   90.00
#
_symmetry.space_group_name_H-M   'P 1'
#
loop_
_entity.id
_entity.type
_entity.pdbx_description
1 polymer ?
#
loop_
_entity_poly.entity_id
_entity_poly.type
_entity_poly.pdbx_seq_one_letter_code
_entity_poly.pdbx_strand_id
1 'polypeptide(L)'
;MYASHCIVASHSDVAEAERLITLHHLDAAWRDHLAEIAMLKDGIHQVGLGGLNPIDEFHNAARVSFDEITSRIDEAIIETFRAVPMGPAGIDLEQEELRGPASTWTYLVNDDSTADHLANLLTGNRDMGMNVGAGLMWPLLGFWIAARKLTQRRR
;
A
#
# COMPACT_ATOMS: atom_id res chain seq x y z
N MET A 1 35.58 3.88 -6.45
CA MET A 1 34.95 2.69 -5.84
C MET A 1 35.04 1.50 -6.77
N TYR A 2 34.37 1.52 -7.93
CA TYR A 2 34.51 0.45 -8.92
C TYR A 2 35.99 0.16 -9.28
N ALA A 3 36.75 1.22 -9.56
CA ALA A 3 38.18 1.12 -9.89
C ALA A 3 39.07 0.52 -8.79
N SER A 4 38.73 0.67 -7.50
CA SER A 4 39.53 0.07 -6.42
C SER A 4 39.32 -1.43 -6.34
N HIS A 5 38.10 -1.89 -6.65
CA HIS A 5 37.77 -3.30 -6.70
C HIS A 5 38.35 -4.01 -7.94
N CYS A 6 38.45 -3.32 -9.08
CA CYS A 6 39.10 -3.86 -10.29
C CYS A 6 40.63 -4.06 -10.16
N ILE A 7 41.25 -3.58 -9.07
CA ILE A 7 42.66 -3.90 -8.76
C ILE A 7 42.79 -5.32 -8.19
N VAL A 8 41.74 -5.80 -7.52
CA VAL A 8 41.75 -7.06 -6.74
C VAL A 8 41.04 -8.19 -7.47
N ALA A 9 39.99 -7.87 -8.23
CA ALA A 9 39.17 -8.83 -8.96
C ALA A 9 39.05 -8.43 -10.45
N SER A 10 38.66 -9.39 -11.29
CA SER A 10 38.46 -9.11 -12.72
C SER A 10 37.25 -8.18 -12.93
N HIS A 11 37.24 -7.45 -14.05
CA HIS A 11 36.11 -6.56 -14.39
C HIS A 11 34.76 -7.30 -14.46
N SER A 12 34.75 -8.55 -14.93
CA SER A 12 33.52 -9.36 -14.97
C SER A 12 33.02 -9.71 -13.58
N ASP A 13 33.92 -10.00 -12.64
CA ASP A 13 33.53 -10.37 -11.28
C ASP A 13 32.98 -9.16 -10.52
N VAL A 14 33.56 -7.97 -10.75
CA VAL A 14 33.07 -6.72 -10.18
C VAL A 14 31.67 -6.39 -10.71
N ALA A 15 31.44 -6.56 -12.01
CA ALA A 15 30.13 -6.33 -12.62
C ALA A 15 29.06 -7.33 -12.11
N GLU A 16 29.43 -8.59 -11.92
CA GLU A 16 28.49 -9.58 -11.38
C GLU A 16 28.17 -9.31 -9.91
N ALA A 17 29.16 -8.91 -9.10
CA ALA A 17 28.93 -8.52 -7.71
C ALA A 17 27.99 -7.31 -7.61
N GLU A 18 28.22 -6.28 -8.43
CA GLU A 18 27.33 -5.10 -8.52
C GLU A 18 25.89 -5.52 -8.86
N ARG A 19 25.73 -6.38 -9.87
CA ARG A 19 24.42 -6.89 -10.30
C ARG A 19 23.72 -7.65 -9.18
N LEU A 20 24.42 -8.53 -8.48
CA LEU A 20 23.85 -9.36 -7.41
C LEU A 20 23.43 -8.53 -6.20
N ILE A 21 24.27 -7.59 -5.78
CA ILE A 21 23.95 -6.64 -4.70
C ILE A 21 22.74 -5.79 -5.07
N THR A 22 22.70 -5.29 -6.32
CA THR A 22 21.57 -4.51 -6.83
C THR A 22 20.27 -5.30 -6.79
N LEU A 23 20.29 -6.55 -7.30
CA LEU A 23 19.10 -7.40 -7.31
C LEU A 23 18.63 -7.76 -5.90
N HIS A 24 19.56 -8.03 -4.98
CA HIS A 24 19.23 -8.34 -3.59
C HIS A 24 18.47 -7.18 -2.92
N HIS A 25 19.01 -5.96 -2.99
CA HIS A 25 18.39 -4.80 -2.36
C HIS A 25 17.09 -4.38 -3.02
N LEU A 26 16.99 -4.53 -4.35
CA LEU A 26 15.75 -4.27 -5.07
C LEU A 26 14.65 -5.26 -4.64
N ASP A 27 14.96 -6.55 -4.58
CA ASP A 27 13.99 -7.57 -4.14
C ASP A 27 13.55 -7.36 -2.69
N ALA A 28 14.49 -7.07 -1.78
CA ALA A 28 14.19 -6.78 -0.39
C ALA A 28 13.28 -5.55 -0.23
N ALA A 29 13.63 -4.44 -0.86
CA ALA A 29 12.85 -3.21 -0.78
C ALA A 29 11.46 -3.37 -1.42
N TRP A 30 11.35 -4.12 -2.51
CA TRP A 30 10.06 -4.41 -3.13
C TRP A 30 9.18 -5.31 -2.25
N ARG A 31 9.75 -6.33 -1.60
CA ARG A 31 9.02 -7.17 -0.63
C ARG A 31 8.48 -6.35 0.53
N ASP A 32 9.30 -5.47 1.10
CA ASP A 32 8.89 -4.60 2.22
C ASP A 32 7.80 -3.61 1.77
N HIS A 33 7.91 -3.04 0.56
CA HIS A 33 6.88 -2.19 -0.02
C HIS A 33 5.54 -2.91 -0.18
N LEU A 34 5.55 -4.14 -0.70
CA LEU A 34 4.33 -4.93 -0.86
C LEU A 34 3.66 -5.21 0.50
N ALA A 35 4.45 -5.44 1.54
CA ALA A 35 3.94 -5.59 2.90
C ALA A 35 3.31 -4.29 3.43
N GLU A 36 3.96 -3.14 3.19
CA GLU A 36 3.42 -1.83 3.54
C GLU A 36 2.10 -1.52 2.81
N ILE A 37 2.03 -1.79 1.51
CA ILE A 37 0.82 -1.59 0.70
C ILE A 37 -0.33 -2.49 1.17
N ALA A 38 -0.03 -3.74 1.56
CA ALA A 38 -1.03 -4.62 2.16
C ALA A 38 -1.59 -4.03 3.47
N MET A 39 -0.73 -3.54 4.36
CA MET A 39 -1.15 -2.88 5.60
C MET A 39 -1.95 -1.60 5.34
N LEU A 40 -1.53 -0.78 4.37
CA LEU A 40 -2.22 0.44 3.97
C LEU A 40 -3.63 0.12 3.48
N LYS A 41 -3.77 -0.92 2.66
CA LYS A 41 -5.04 -1.37 2.12
C LYS A 41 -5.98 -1.85 3.23
N ASP A 42 -5.49 -2.62 4.21
CA ASP A 42 -6.29 -3.07 5.35
C ASP A 42 -6.79 -1.90 6.23
N GLY A 43 -5.98 -0.84 6.35
CA GLY A 43 -6.33 0.34 7.15
C GLY A 43 -7.19 1.38 6.44
N ILE A 44 -7.29 1.33 5.10
CA ILE A 44 -7.77 2.46 4.30
C ILE A 44 -9.22 2.86 4.61
N HIS A 45 -10.07 1.90 4.98
CA HIS A 45 -11.48 2.16 5.27
C HIS A 45 -11.70 3.13 6.45
N GLN A 46 -10.70 3.29 7.33
CA GLN A 46 -10.77 4.23 8.46
C GLN A 46 -10.87 5.68 8.02
N VAL A 47 -10.33 6.05 6.85
CA VAL A 47 -10.39 7.43 6.35
C VAL A 47 -11.81 7.84 5.92
N GLY A 48 -12.66 6.85 5.66
CA GLY A 48 -14.09 7.05 5.45
C GLY A 48 -14.79 7.65 6.68
N LEU A 49 -14.32 7.36 7.91
CA LEU A 49 -14.83 7.99 9.13
C LEU A 49 -14.51 9.50 9.18
N GLY A 50 -13.40 9.91 8.57
CA GLY A 50 -13.02 11.32 8.38
C GLY A 50 -13.74 11.98 7.20
N GLY A 51 -14.55 11.24 6.44
CA GLY A 51 -15.25 11.72 5.26
C GLY A 51 -14.34 11.99 4.06
N LEU A 52 -13.16 11.36 4.02
CA LEU A 52 -12.26 11.34 2.87
C LEU A 52 -12.61 10.17 1.93
N ASN A 53 -12.21 10.27 0.66
CA ASN A 53 -12.35 9.17 -0.30
C ASN A 53 -11.21 8.16 -0.09
N PRO A 54 -11.49 6.89 0.27
CA PRO A 54 -10.47 5.87 0.49
C PRO A 54 -9.56 5.62 -0.72
N ILE A 55 -10.09 5.73 -1.94
CA ILE A 55 -9.31 5.45 -3.16
C ILE A 55 -8.26 6.54 -3.39
N ASP A 56 -8.65 7.80 -3.21
CA ASP A 56 -7.75 8.94 -3.42
C ASP A 56 -6.63 8.93 -2.37
N GLU A 57 -6.98 8.62 -1.11
CA GLU A 57 -6.00 8.54 -0.03
C GLU A 57 -5.05 7.35 -0.22
N PHE A 58 -5.55 6.20 -0.67
CA PHE A 58 -4.71 5.05 -0.99
C PHE A 58 -3.69 5.37 -2.06
N HIS A 59 -4.12 5.98 -3.18
CA HIS A 59 -3.20 6.36 -4.25
C HIS A 59 -2.15 7.38 -3.77
N ASN A 60 -2.55 8.35 -2.96
CA ASN A 60 -1.62 9.34 -2.43
C ASN A 60 -0.56 8.70 -1.52
N ALA A 61 -0.99 7.89 -0.54
CA ALA A 61 -0.08 7.22 0.40
C ALA A 61 0.83 6.21 -0.32
N ALA A 62 0.29 5.41 -1.25
CA ALA A 62 1.07 4.45 -2.03
C ALA A 62 2.16 5.13 -2.87
N ARG A 63 1.85 6.27 -3.50
CA ARG A 63 2.83 7.05 -4.25
C ARG A 63 3.96 7.55 -3.36
N VAL A 64 3.64 8.11 -2.19
CA VAL A 64 4.64 8.62 -1.25
C VAL A 64 5.58 7.50 -0.79
N SER A 65 5.02 6.35 -0.36
CA SER A 65 5.82 5.16 0.01
C SER A 65 6.74 4.71 -1.13
N PHE A 66 6.23 4.65 -2.36
CA PHE A 66 7.03 4.27 -3.53
C PHE A 66 8.20 5.24 -3.80
N ASP A 67 7.95 6.55 -3.73
CA ASP A 67 8.97 7.57 -3.95
C ASP A 67 10.12 7.46 -2.92
N GLU A 68 9.82 7.09 -1.68
CA GLU A 68 10.81 6.90 -0.61
C GLU A 68 11.72 5.69 -0.81
N ILE A 69 11.22 4.64 -1.47
CA ILE A 69 11.96 3.39 -1.67
C ILE A 69 13.15 3.55 -2.61
N THR A 70 13.00 4.34 -3.67
CA THR A 70 14.04 4.45 -4.71
C THR A 70 15.35 4.99 -4.13
N SER A 71 15.27 6.02 -3.28
CA SER A 71 16.46 6.59 -2.63
C SER A 71 17.11 5.62 -1.64
N ARG A 72 16.29 4.85 -0.90
CA ARG A 72 16.77 3.84 0.04
C ARG A 72 17.50 2.69 -0.64
N ILE A 73 17.02 2.26 -1.81
CA ILE A 73 17.67 1.20 -2.60
C ILE A 73 19.07 1.66 -3.03
N ASP A 74 19.19 2.86 -3.59
CA ASP A 74 20.48 3.38 -4.07
C ASP A 74 21.51 3.50 -2.93
N GLU A 75 21.09 4.03 -1.78
CA GLU A 75 21.94 4.13 -0.59
C GLU A 75 22.40 2.75 -0.09
N ALA A 76 21.47 1.78 0.01
CA ALA A 76 21.77 0.42 0.46
C ALA A 76 22.73 -0.32 -0.48
N ILE A 77 22.55 -0.18 -1.80
CA ILE A 77 23.44 -0.76 -2.80
C ILE A 77 24.86 -0.19 -2.63
N ILE A 78 24.99 1.13 -2.52
CA ILE A 78 26.29 1.78 -2.39
C ILE A 78 26.97 1.37 -1.08
N GLU A 79 26.23 1.31 0.03
CA GLU A 79 26.75 0.91 1.33
C GLU A 79 27.27 -0.53 1.31
N THR A 80 26.47 -1.48 0.84
CA THR A 80 26.87 -2.89 0.73
C THR A 80 28.04 -3.07 -0.23
N PHE A 81 27.99 -2.44 -1.39
CA PHE A 81 29.10 -2.53 -2.35
C PHE A 81 30.42 -2.00 -1.76
N ARG A 82 30.38 -1.10 -0.75
CA ARG A 82 31.58 -0.58 -0.05
C ARG A 82 32.06 -1.51 1.04
N ALA A 83 31.13 -2.14 1.75
CA ALA A 83 31.45 -2.99 2.88
C ALA A 83 31.99 -4.36 2.44
N VAL A 84 31.50 -4.88 1.30
CA VAL A 84 31.78 -6.25 0.90
C VAL A 84 33.22 -6.43 0.40
N PRO A 85 34.01 -7.33 1.01
CA PRO A 85 35.31 -7.71 0.48
C PRO A 85 35.16 -8.51 -0.83
N MET A 86 35.94 -8.13 -1.85
CA MET A 86 36.02 -8.88 -3.10
C MET A 86 37.29 -9.71 -3.17
N GLY A 87 37.12 -11.02 -3.37
CA GLY A 87 38.20 -11.95 -3.57
C GLY A 87 38.57 -12.12 -5.05
N PRO A 88 39.61 -12.92 -5.34
CA PRO A 88 40.04 -13.23 -6.72
C PRO A 88 38.99 -14.04 -7.52
N ALA A 89 38.03 -14.64 -6.83
CA ALA A 89 36.93 -15.42 -7.40
C ALA A 89 35.58 -14.67 -7.35
N GLY A 90 35.61 -13.36 -7.08
CA GLY A 90 34.41 -12.53 -6.90
C GLY A 90 33.93 -12.45 -5.45
N ILE A 91 32.63 -12.22 -5.30
CA ILE A 91 31.92 -12.04 -4.02
C ILE A 91 31.45 -13.38 -3.45
N ASP A 92 31.63 -13.59 -2.14
CA ASP A 92 31.04 -14.74 -1.43
C ASP A 92 29.64 -14.40 -0.90
N LEU A 93 28.63 -14.82 -1.64
CA LEU A 93 27.22 -14.52 -1.32
C LEU A 93 26.71 -15.20 -0.05
N GLU A 94 27.33 -16.31 0.39
CA GLU A 94 26.92 -16.97 1.64
C GLU A 94 27.44 -16.20 2.85
N GLN A 95 28.71 -15.79 2.82
CA GLN A 95 29.29 -15.02 3.92
C GLN A 95 28.64 -13.64 4.08
N GLU A 96 28.28 -13.00 2.96
CA GLU A 96 27.68 -11.67 2.97
C GLU A 96 26.15 -11.68 3.14
N GLU A 97 25.54 -12.85 3.40
CA GLU A 97 24.09 -13.04 3.56
C GLU A 97 23.25 -12.53 2.37
N LEU A 98 23.85 -12.40 1.18
CA LEU A 98 23.20 -11.87 -0.02
C LEU A 98 22.35 -12.91 -0.75
N ARG A 99 22.21 -14.13 -0.21
CA ARG A 99 21.41 -15.18 -0.84
C ARG A 99 19.92 -14.92 -0.74
N GLY A 100 19.23 -15.12 -1.86
CA GLY A 100 17.77 -15.20 -1.90
C GLY A 100 17.22 -16.44 -1.17
N PRO A 101 15.90 -16.50 -0.98
CA PRO A 101 15.23 -17.59 -0.27
C PRO A 101 15.48 -18.95 -0.95
N ALA A 102 15.66 -20.00 -0.13
CA ALA A 102 15.91 -21.36 -0.61
C ALA A 102 14.69 -21.99 -1.30
N SER A 103 13.48 -21.45 -1.09
CA SER A 103 12.24 -21.92 -1.72
C SER A 103 11.18 -20.81 -1.74
N THR A 104 10.47 -20.69 -2.87
CA THR A 104 9.34 -19.75 -3.05
C THR A 104 8.08 -20.54 -3.35
N TRP A 105 7.04 -20.38 -2.53
CA TRP A 105 5.73 -20.99 -2.73
C TRP A 105 4.80 -19.99 -3.40
N THR A 106 4.11 -20.42 -4.45
CA THR A 106 3.15 -19.58 -5.20
C THR A 106 1.74 -20.07 -4.95
N TYR A 107 0.85 -19.16 -4.53
CA TYR A 107 -0.56 -19.43 -4.28
C TYR A 107 -1.44 -18.34 -4.91
N LEU A 108 -2.72 -18.67 -5.14
CA LEU A 108 -3.72 -17.74 -5.63
C LEU A 108 -4.48 -17.14 -4.43
N VAL A 109 -4.56 -15.81 -4.38
CA VAL A 109 -5.35 -15.07 -3.39
C VAL A 109 -6.59 -14.52 -4.07
N ASN A 110 -7.76 -14.69 -3.46
CA ASN A 110 -8.97 -13.96 -3.83
C ASN A 110 -9.15 -12.80 -2.85
N ASP A 111 -9.23 -11.58 -3.37
CA ASP A 111 -9.14 -10.36 -2.57
C ASP A 111 -10.35 -9.46 -2.85
N ASP A 112 -11.39 -9.59 -2.01
CA ASP A 112 -12.65 -8.85 -2.10
C ASP A 112 -12.69 -7.65 -1.12
N SER A 113 -11.60 -6.88 -1.03
CA SER A 113 -11.46 -5.75 -0.09
C SER A 113 -12.49 -4.60 -0.22
N THR A 114 -13.13 -4.44 -1.38
CA THR A 114 -14.07 -3.32 -1.65
C THR A 114 -15.54 -3.75 -1.71
N ALA A 115 -15.82 -5.02 -1.48
CA ALA A 115 -17.16 -5.60 -1.62
C ALA A 115 -18.07 -5.36 -0.40
N ASP A 116 -17.67 -4.55 0.56
CA ASP A 116 -18.55 -4.08 1.64
C ASP A 116 -19.56 -3.06 1.11
N HIS A 117 -20.47 -3.55 0.28
CA HIS A 117 -21.53 -2.79 -0.37
C HIS A 117 -22.39 -2.06 0.66
N LEU A 118 -22.65 -2.68 1.82
CA LEU A 118 -23.40 -2.07 2.92
C LEU A 118 -22.64 -0.90 3.56
N ALA A 119 -21.33 -1.03 3.80
CA ALA A 119 -20.55 0.06 4.38
C ALA A 119 -20.49 1.25 3.42
N ASN A 120 -20.22 1.01 2.13
CA ASN A 120 -20.23 2.05 1.10
C ASN A 120 -21.59 2.72 0.92
N LEU A 121 -22.70 1.98 1.09
CA LEU A 121 -24.06 2.54 1.05
C LEU A 121 -24.37 3.39 2.29
N LEU A 122 -23.78 3.07 3.44
CA LEU A 122 -23.96 3.81 4.70
C LEU A 122 -23.04 5.02 4.84
N THR A 123 -21.82 5.00 4.30
CA THR A 123 -20.79 6.04 4.51
C THR A 123 -20.43 6.84 3.25
N GLY A 124 -20.71 6.32 2.05
CA GLY A 124 -20.18 6.87 0.78
C GLY A 124 -21.00 8.00 0.15
N ASN A 125 -22.24 8.27 0.59
CA ASN A 125 -23.10 9.24 -0.08
C ASN A 125 -23.57 10.36 0.87
N ARG A 126 -22.89 11.51 0.84
CA ARG A 126 -23.24 12.72 1.62
C ARG A 126 -24.66 13.26 1.32
N ASP A 127 -25.27 12.86 0.21
CA ASP A 127 -26.65 13.26 -0.15
C ASP A 127 -27.75 12.37 0.47
N MET A 128 -27.39 11.25 1.10
CA MET A 128 -28.37 10.35 1.73
C MET A 128 -28.82 10.80 3.12
N GLY A 129 -28.10 11.71 3.79
CA GLY A 129 -28.54 12.27 5.07
C GLY A 129 -29.87 13.05 4.95
N MET A 130 -30.07 13.74 3.81
CA MET A 130 -31.34 14.43 3.52
C MET A 130 -32.44 13.47 3.05
N ASN A 131 -32.11 12.45 2.26
CA ASN A 131 -33.09 11.53 1.68
C ASN A 131 -33.58 10.46 2.68
N VAL A 132 -32.70 9.92 3.52
CA VAL A 132 -33.08 8.97 4.59
C VAL A 132 -33.86 9.69 5.69
N GLY A 133 -33.44 10.91 6.06
CA GLY A 133 -34.19 11.75 6.98
C GLY A 133 -35.60 12.06 6.48
N ALA A 134 -35.75 12.39 5.20
CA ALA A 134 -37.06 12.62 4.58
C ALA A 134 -37.93 11.34 4.52
N GLY A 135 -37.34 10.19 4.19
CA GLY A 135 -38.03 8.90 4.16
C GLY A 135 -38.48 8.41 5.53
N LEU A 136 -37.67 8.62 6.57
CA LEU A 136 -38.00 8.25 7.95
C LEU A 136 -39.08 9.18 8.55
N MET A 137 -39.12 10.45 8.14
CA MET A 137 -40.07 11.45 8.62
C MET A 137 -41.39 11.48 7.85
N TRP A 138 -41.49 10.81 6.70
CA TRP A 138 -42.73 10.68 5.92
C TRP A 138 -43.96 10.23 6.76
N PRO A 139 -43.86 9.25 7.67
CA PRO A 139 -44.99 8.82 8.49
C PRO A 139 -45.44 9.93 9.47
N LEU A 140 -44.50 10.67 10.04
CA LEU A 140 -44.78 11.79 10.96
C LEU A 140 -45.38 12.99 10.21
N LEU A 141 -44.90 13.28 8.99
CA LEU A 141 -45.48 14.29 8.11
C LEU A 141 -46.90 13.91 7.68
N GLY A 142 -47.12 12.64 7.29
CA GLY A 142 -48.44 12.12 6.96
C GLY A 142 -49.42 12.20 8.15
N PHE A 143 -48.95 11.82 9.34
CA PHE A 143 -49.70 11.93 10.58
C PHE A 143 -50.02 13.39 10.94
N TRP A 144 -49.05 14.31 10.81
CA TRP A 144 -49.24 15.74 11.05
C TRP A 144 -50.27 16.36 10.09
N ILE A 145 -50.20 16.02 8.80
CA ILE A 145 -51.17 16.46 7.79
C ILE A 145 -52.58 15.92 8.10
N ALA A 146 -52.69 14.65 8.50
CA ALA A 146 -53.96 14.04 8.88
C ALA A 146 -54.57 14.71 10.13
N ALA A 147 -53.76 14.94 11.16
CA ALA A 147 -54.17 15.63 12.38
C ALA A 147 -54.64 17.07 12.10
N ARG A 148 -53.96 17.78 11.19
CA ARG A 148 -54.34 19.13 10.76
C ARG A 148 -55.67 19.16 9.99
N LYS A 149 -55.92 18.17 9.11
CA LYS A 149 -57.20 18.05 8.39
C LYS A 149 -58.36 17.70 9.33
N LEU A 150 -58.13 16.85 10.33
CA LEU A 150 -59.13 16.47 11.32
C LEU A 150 -59.53 17.62 12.24
N THR A 151 -58.58 18.48 12.59
CA THR A 151 -58.84 19.68 13.41
C THR A 151 -59.53 20.81 12.62
N GLN A 152 -59.24 20.96 11.31
CA GLN A 152 -59.95 21.91 10.44
C GLN A 152 -61.39 21.51 10.10
N ARG A 153 -61.72 20.21 10.06
CA ARG A 153 -63.10 19.73 9.82
C ARG A 153 -64.02 19.84 11.04
N ARG A 154 -63.47 20.10 12.23
CA ARG A 154 -64.21 20.25 13.49
C ARG A 154 -64.48 21.72 13.87
N ARG A 155 -64.06 22.67 13.03
CA ARG A 155 -64.50 24.07 13.06
C ARG A 155 -65.41 24.31 11.87
#